data_AF-A0A259U0I8-F1
#
_entry.id   AF-A0A259U0I8-F1
#
_cell.length_a   1.000
_cell.length_b   1.000
_cell.length_c   1.000
_cell.angle_alpha   90.00
_cell.angle_beta   90.00
_cell.angle_gamma   90.00
#
_symmetry.space_group_name_H-M   'P 1'
#
loop_
_entity.id
_entity.type
_entity.pdbx_description
1 polymer ?
#
loop_
_entity_poly.entity_id
_entity_poly.type
_entity_poly.pdbx_seq_one_letter_code
_entity_poly.pdbx_strand_id
1 'polypeptide(L)' 'MTSRLPIAVLLGCCVGLAACSTPSRTTGKRGDSPRQGRADTRGSGKVTICHKGRTLRVDGNAVRAHLNHGDRRGACR' A
#
# COMPACT_ATOMS: atom_id res chain seq x y z
N MET A 1 -41.33 -43.16 -27.72
CA MET A 1 -41.34 -41.69 -27.66
C MET A 1 -40.53 -41.28 -26.46
N THR A 2 -39.45 -40.57 -26.75
CA THR A 2 -38.25 -40.37 -25.94
C THR A 2 -38.49 -39.63 -24.63
N SER A 3 -37.92 -40.21 -23.57
CA SER A 3 -37.86 -39.68 -22.20
C SER A 3 -37.28 -38.27 -22.14
N ARG A 4 -37.96 -37.42 -21.37
CA ARG A 4 -37.43 -36.17 -20.84
C ARG A 4 -36.41 -36.50 -19.75
N LEU A 5 -35.15 -36.16 -19.97
CA LEU A 5 -34.14 -36.13 -18.90
C LEU A 5 -33.58 -34.71 -18.80
N PRO A 6 -33.65 -34.07 -17.61
CA PRO A 6 -33.05 -32.76 -17.38
C PRO A 6 -31.52 -32.88 -17.28
N ILE A 7 -30.86 -31.92 -17.93
CA ILE A 7 -29.41 -31.72 -17.92
C ILE A 7 -28.98 -31.36 -16.49
N ALA A 8 -28.47 -32.35 -15.77
CA ALA A 8 -27.79 -32.15 -14.50
C ALA A 8 -26.34 -31.74 -14.79
N VAL A 9 -26.08 -30.43 -14.83
CA VAL A 9 -24.71 -29.90 -14.77
C VAL A 9 -24.23 -30.07 -13.33
N LEU A 10 -23.72 -31.27 -13.01
CA LEU A 10 -23.01 -31.54 -11.77
C LEU A 10 -21.62 -30.93 -11.86
N LEU A 11 -21.55 -29.70 -11.35
CA LEU A 11 -20.49 -29.13 -10.52
C LEU A 11 -19.31 -30.10 -10.30
N GLY A 12 -18.25 -29.91 -11.10
CA GLY A 12 -17.02 -30.69 -11.05
C GLY A 12 -16.31 -30.53 -9.72
N CYS A 13 -16.40 -31.56 -8.89
CA CYS A 13 -15.71 -31.68 -7.61
C CYS A 13 -14.37 -32.39 -7.85
N CYS A 14 -13.29 -31.62 -7.74
CA CYS A 14 -12.05 -31.99 -7.07
C CYS A 14 -11.40 -33.35 -7.40
N VAL A 15 -10.64 -33.47 -8.51
CA VAL A 15 -9.44 -34.35 -8.52
C VAL A 15 -8.39 -33.81 -9.49
N GLY A 16 -7.54 -32.90 -9.00
CA GLY A 16 -6.38 -32.41 -9.74
C GLY A 16 -5.15 -32.42 -8.83
N LEU A 17 -4.29 -33.42 -9.04
CA LEU A 17 -2.99 -33.64 -8.40
C LEU A 17 -2.17 -32.34 -8.24
N ALA A 18 -1.67 -32.09 -7.03
CA ALA A 18 -0.47 -31.27 -6.85
C ALA A 18 0.43 -31.95 -5.80
N ALA A 19 1.48 -32.58 -6.30
CA ALA A 19 2.53 -33.22 -5.53
C ALA A 19 3.25 -32.21 -4.63
N CYS A 20 3.60 -32.66 -3.44
CA CYS A 20 4.45 -31.97 -2.49
C CYS A 20 5.92 -31.90 -2.98
N SER A 21 6.62 -30.89 -2.46
CA SER A 21 8.08 -30.83 -2.23
C SER A 21 8.93 -29.99 -3.21
N THR A 22 8.99 -28.68 -2.95
CA THR A 22 10.31 -27.99 -2.90
C THR A 22 10.37 -27.06 -1.68
N PRO A 23 11.30 -27.27 -0.72
CA PRO A 23 11.67 -26.22 0.22
C PRO A 23 12.57 -25.23 -0.52
N SER A 24 11.98 -24.23 -1.16
CA SER A 24 12.76 -23.12 -1.71
C SER A 24 13.16 -22.22 -0.55
N ARG A 25 14.38 -22.45 -0.05
CA ARG A 25 15.07 -21.63 0.95
C ARG A 25 15.39 -20.28 0.31
N THR A 26 14.36 -19.45 0.13
CA THR A 26 14.56 -18.01 0.01
C THR A 26 14.61 -17.49 1.43
N THR A 27 15.77 -16.98 1.79
CA THR A 27 15.98 -16.03 2.87
C THR A 27 14.94 -14.94 2.76
N GLY A 28 13.79 -15.16 3.41
CA GLY A 28 12.78 -14.15 3.66
C GLY A 28 13.43 -13.09 4.54
N LYS A 29 14.04 -12.09 3.89
CA LYS A 29 14.42 -10.83 4.49
C LYS A 29 13.14 -10.25 5.08
N ARG A 30 12.91 -10.53 6.37
CA ARG A 30 12.16 -9.62 7.23
C ARG A 30 12.80 -8.26 6.98
N GLY A 31 12.07 -7.39 6.29
CA GLY A 31 12.45 -6.00 6.13
C GLY A 31 12.38 -5.36 7.51
N ASP A 32 13.44 -5.57 8.29
CA ASP A 32 13.82 -4.70 9.40
C ASP A 32 14.05 -3.34 8.76
N SER A 33 12.96 -2.57 8.67
CA SER A 33 13.03 -1.16 8.34
C SER A 33 13.56 -0.53 9.61
N PRO A 34 14.83 -0.12 9.66
CA PRO A 34 15.33 0.49 10.86
C PRO A 34 14.50 1.77 11.02
N ARG A 35 13.79 1.89 12.15
CA ARG A 35 13.20 3.16 12.61
C ARG A 35 14.38 4.07 12.92
N GLN A 36 15.01 4.58 11.87
CA GLN A 36 16.04 5.57 11.96
C GLN A 36 15.31 6.88 12.24
N GLY A 37 15.12 7.17 13.51
CA GLY A 37 15.17 8.55 13.98
C GLY A 37 16.56 9.10 13.66
N ARG A 38 16.79 9.41 12.38
CA ARG A 38 17.97 10.17 11.97
C ARG A 38 17.66 11.59 12.35
N ALA A 39 18.47 12.14 13.25
CA ALA A 39 18.75 13.57 13.27
C ALA A 39 18.94 14.02 11.82
N ASP A 40 17.91 14.68 11.30
CA ASP A 40 17.77 15.05 9.92
C ASP A 40 18.61 16.31 9.70
N THR A 41 19.84 16.10 9.28
CA THR A 41 20.64 17.12 8.58
C THR A 41 20.06 17.42 7.18
N ARG A 42 18.72 17.44 7.04
CA ARG A 42 17.91 17.82 5.87
C ARG A 42 16.97 18.98 6.19
N GLY A 43 17.28 19.76 7.23
CA GLY A 43 16.50 20.92 7.66
C GLY A 43 16.37 22.04 6.62
N SER A 44 17.12 21.97 5.51
CA SER A 44 17.24 23.06 4.54
C SER A 44 16.08 23.16 3.54
N GLY A 45 15.14 22.22 3.53
CA GLY A 45 14.10 22.14 2.48
C GLY A 45 12.67 21.96 2.97
N LYS A 46 12.42 22.02 4.29
CA LYS A 46 11.06 21.84 4.82
C LYS A 46 10.29 23.17 4.78
N VAL A 47 9.09 23.14 4.22
CA VAL A 47 8.17 24.27 4.14
C VAL A 47 6.99 24.04 5.09
N THR A 48 6.61 25.08 5.82
CA THR A 48 5.46 25.04 6.73
C THR A 48 4.15 25.20 5.95
N ILE A 49 3.17 24.34 6.23
CA ILE A 49 1.82 24.38 5.67
C ILE A 49 0.75 24.12 6.74
N CYS A 50 -0.48 24.58 6.49
CA CYS A 50 -1.68 24.25 7.23
C CYS A 50 -2.45 23.18 6.46
N HIS A 51 -2.47 21.97 7.01
CA HIS A 51 -3.16 20.80 6.47
C HIS A 51 -4.31 20.43 7.40
N LYS A 52 -5.56 20.60 6.94
CA LYS A 52 -6.76 20.23 7.71
C LYS A 52 -6.78 20.77 9.15
N GLY A 53 -6.41 22.04 9.33
CA GLY A 53 -6.36 22.69 10.64
C GLY A 53 -5.14 22.34 11.50
N ARG A 54 -4.15 21.62 10.95
CA ARG A 54 -2.89 21.28 11.64
C ARG A 54 -1.70 21.89 10.91
N THR A 55 -0.82 22.55 11.65
CA THR A 55 0.44 23.08 11.12
C THR A 55 1.47 21.96 11.02
N LEU A 56 1.99 21.72 9.81
CA LEU A 56 2.99 20.68 9.52
C LEU A 56 4.17 21.26 8.74
N ARG A 57 5.32 20.59 8.80
CA ARG A 57 6.51 20.89 7.97
C ARG A 57 6.69 19.75 6.96
N VAL A 58 6.57 20.07 5.68
CA VAL A 58 6.67 19.10 4.57
C VAL A 58 7.87 19.42 3.68
N ASP A 59 8.38 18.46 2.90
CA ASP A 59 9.41 18.76 1.91
C ASP A 59 8.91 19.78 0.88
N GLY A 60 9.79 20.69 0.45
CA GLY A 60 9.50 21.68 -0.58
C GLY A 60 8.93 21.07 -1.86
N ASN A 61 9.44 19.89 -2.26
CA ASN A 61 8.95 19.13 -3.42
C ASN A 61 7.49 18.66 -3.26
N ALA A 62 7.01 18.46 -2.03
CA ALA A 62 5.65 18.02 -1.73
C ALA A 62 4.67 19.20 -1.62
N VAL A 63 5.15 20.44 -1.44
CA VAL A 63 4.28 21.62 -1.23
C VAL A 63 3.27 21.78 -2.36
N ARG A 64 3.69 21.59 -3.61
CA ARG A 64 2.78 21.73 -4.76
C ARG A 64 1.62 20.72 -4.71
N ALA A 65 1.90 19.47 -4.32
CA ALA A 65 0.87 18.45 -4.17
C ALA A 65 -0.09 18.78 -3.02
N HIS A 66 0.46 19.22 -1.88
CA HIS A 66 -0.33 19.68 -0.74
C HIS A 66 -1.26 20.85 -1.09
N LEU A 67 -0.76 21.85 -1.83
CA LEU A 67 -1.59 22.97 -2.30
C LEU A 67 -2.70 22.52 -3.25
N ASN A 68 -2.41 21.59 -4.17
CA ASN A 68 -3.43 21.00 -5.06
C ASN A 68 -4.51 20.20 -4.29
N HIS A 69 -4.21 19.74 -3.08
CA HIS A 69 -5.18 19.06 -2.20
C HIS A 69 -5.96 20.02 -1.29
N GLY A 70 -5.72 21.33 -1.38
CA GLY A 70 -6.42 22.35 -0.58
C GLY A 70 -5.69 22.78 0.69
N ASP A 71 -4.43 22.37 0.90
CA ASP A 71 -3.60 22.88 1.99
C ASP A 71 -3.21 24.34 1.75
N ARG A 72 -2.85 25.06 2.82
CA ARG A 72 -2.37 26.44 2.73
C ARG A 72 -0.90 26.52 3.12
N ARG A 73 -0.12 27.39 2.46
CA ARG A 73 1.23 27.71 2.91
C ARG A 73 1.17 28.50 4.23
N GLY A 74 2.09 28.20 5.14
CA GLY A 74 2.18 28.83 6.47
C GLY A 74 1.45 28.06 7.56
N ALA A 75 1.47 28.58 8.79
CA ALA A 75 0.74 28.00 9.91
C ALA A 75 -0.78 28.21 9.76
N CYS A 76 -1.56 27.41 10.48
CA CYS A 76 -3.01 27.61 10.57
C CYS A 76 -3.35 28.94 11.29
N ARG A 77 -4.51 29.49 10.95
CA ARG A 77 -5.09 30.71 11.52
C ARG A 77 -6.42 30.40 12.16
#